data_AF-A0A3C1CA87-F1
#
_entry.id   AF-A0A3C1CA87-F1
#
_cell.length_a   1.000
_cell.length_b   1.000
_cell.length_c   1.000
_cell.angle_alpha   90.00
_cell.angle_beta   90.00
_cell.angle_gamma   90.00
#
_symmetry.space_group_name_H-M   'P 1'
#
loop_
_entity.id
_entity.type
_entity.pdbx_description
1 polymer ?
#
loop_
_entity_poly.entity_id
_entity_poly.type
_entity_poly.pdbx_seq_one_letter_code
_entity_poly.pdbx_strand_id
1 'polypeptide(L)'
;FLALVLFLIRKRLKNDGFLFSIYLIFNGLERFTIEKIRVNNQMNLFGFNPTQAEVISILLFAAGLILFWYRSKKNDKQAVR
;
A
#
# COMPACT_ATOMS: atom_id res chain seq x y z
N PHE A 1 9.97 8.47 -5.52
CA PHE A 1 10.92 8.11 -4.43
C PHE A 1 10.76 6.65 -4.01
N LEU A 2 9.53 6.12 -3.95
CA LEU A 2 9.24 4.73 -3.56
C LEU A 2 9.90 3.63 -4.41
N ALA A 3 10.00 3.81 -5.72
CA ALA A 3 10.61 2.81 -6.60
C ALA A 3 12.06 2.47 -6.19
N LEU A 4 12.81 3.44 -5.67
CA LEU A 4 14.17 3.24 -5.16
C LEU A 4 14.19 2.40 -3.88
N VAL A 5 13.28 2.67 -2.94
CA VAL A 5 13.14 1.89 -1.70
C VAL A 5 12.81 0.43 -2.01
N LEU A 6 11.84 0.20 -2.90
CA LEU A 6 11.51 -1.14 -3.38
C LEU A 6 12.68 -1.80 -4.12
N PHE A 7 13.40 -1.05 -4.96
CA PHE A 7 14.54 -1.58 -5.72
C PHE A 7 15.71 -2.00 -4.82
N LEU A 8 15.93 -1.31 -3.70
CA LEU A 8 16.94 -1.67 -2.71
C LEU A 8 16.55 -2.91 -1.90
N ILE A 9 15.27 -3.01 -1.51
CA ILE A 9 14.78 -4.11 -0.66
C ILE A 9 14.52 -5.38 -1.50
N ARG A 10 14.36 -5.27 -2.83
CA ARG A 10 14.04 -6.41 -3.73
C ARG A 10 14.98 -7.62 -3.55
N LYS A 11 16.28 -7.39 -3.31
CA LYS A 11 17.27 -8.47 -3.20
C LYS A 11 17.18 -9.23 -1.87
N ARG A 12 16.57 -8.64 -0.85
CA ARG A 12 16.40 -9.23 0.49
C ARG A 12 15.10 -10.03 0.62
N LEU A 13 14.09 -9.72 -0.19
CA LEU A 13 12.78 -10.38 -0.15
C LEU A 13 12.69 -11.48 -1.23
N LYS A 14 13.13 -12.69 -0.90
CA LYS A 14 13.04 -13.88 -1.78
C LYS A 14 11.62 -14.46 -1.88
N ASN A 15 10.67 -13.95 -1.10
CA ASN A 15 9.32 -14.53 -1.02
C ASN A 15 8.37 -13.85 -2.00
N ASP A 16 7.99 -14.57 -3.05
CA ASP A 16 7.16 -14.09 -4.16
C ASP A 16 5.85 -13.47 -3.68
N GLY A 17 5.74 -12.16 -3.87
CA GLY A 17 4.63 -11.28 -3.54
C GLY A 17 4.84 -10.38 -2.31
N PHE A 18 5.90 -10.54 -1.48
CA PHE A 18 6.05 -9.73 -0.24
C PHE A 18 6.39 -8.31 -0.66
N LEU A 19 7.21 -8.22 -1.70
CA LEU A 19 7.48 -7.02 -2.45
C LEU A 19 6.20 -6.38 -3.02
N PHE A 20 5.24 -7.17 -3.52
CA PHE A 20 3.98 -6.66 -4.05
C PHE A 20 3.06 -6.11 -2.94
N SER A 21 2.96 -6.79 -1.79
CA SER A 21 2.23 -6.28 -0.63
C SER A 21 2.82 -4.96 -0.13
N ILE A 22 4.15 -4.90 0.00
CA ILE A 22 4.87 -3.69 0.41
C ILE A 22 4.66 -2.58 -0.61
N TYR A 23 4.71 -2.90 -1.90
CA TYR A 23 4.40 -1.94 -2.98
C TYR A 23 3.01 -1.33 -2.83
N LEU A 24 1.96 -2.16 -2.61
CA LEU A 24 0.59 -1.70 -2.45
C LEU A 24 0.41 -0.78 -1.23
N ILE A 25 1.01 -1.14 -0.10
CA ILE A 25 0.99 -0.35 1.14
C ILE A 25 1.64 1.02 0.90
N PHE A 26 2.85 1.04 0.36
CA PHE A 26 3.57 2.28 0.12
C PHE A 26 2.90 3.16 -0.95
N ASN A 27 2.35 2.55 -2.01
CA ASN A 27 1.65 3.28 -3.07
C ASN A 27 0.37 3.95 -2.55
N GLY A 28 -0.41 3.25 -1.71
CA GLY A 28 -1.56 3.85 -1.02
C GLY A 28 -1.15 5.00 -0.10
N LEU A 29 -0.07 4.84 0.67
CA LEU A 29 0.40 5.86 1.60
C LEU A 29 0.90 7.12 0.90
N GLU A 30 1.77 7.00 -0.12
CA GLU A 30 2.30 8.15 -0.86
C GLU A 30 1.17 8.92 -1.56
N ARG A 31 0.22 8.20 -2.19
CA ARG A 31 -0.91 8.83 -2.86
C ARG A 31 -1.85 9.54 -1.88
N PHE A 32 -2.08 8.96 -0.70
CA PHE A 32 -2.83 9.61 0.37
C PHE A 32 -2.13 10.89 0.85
N THR A 33 -0.82 10.86 1.08
CA THR A 33 -0.04 12.03 1.52
C THR A 33 0.02 13.12 0.45
N ILE A 34 0.19 12.78 -0.83
CA ILE A 34 0.19 13.74 -1.94
C ILE A 34 -1.15 14.47 -2.04
N GLU A 35 -2.25 13.74 -1.87
CA GLU A 35 -3.59 14.31 -1.94
C GLU A 35 -3.90 15.22 -0.75
N LYS A 36 -3.34 14.94 0.45
CA LYS A 36 -3.39 15.86 1.59
C LYS A 36 -2.58 17.15 1.41
N ILE A 37 -1.49 17.10 0.63
CA ILE A 37 -0.64 18.27 0.35
C ILE A 37 -1.21 19.11 -0.80
N ARG A 38 -2.10 18.56 -1.64
CA ARG A 38 -2.79 19.34 -2.67
C ARG A 38 -3.69 20.42 -2.04
N VAL A 39 -3.31 21.67 -2.26
CA VAL A 39 -4.02 22.88 -1.79
C VAL A 39 -5.36 23.14 -2.49
N ASN A 40 -5.81 22.33 -3.45
CA ASN A 40 -7.06 22.58 -4.17
C ASN A 40 -7.80 21.32 -4.67
N ASN A 41 -9.13 21.49 -4.76
CA ASN A 41 -10.20 20.60 -5.28
C ASN A 41 -10.77 19.54 -4.32
N GLN A 42 -11.52 20.05 -3.34
CA GLN A 42 -12.60 19.32 -2.71
C GLN A 42 -13.82 19.26 -3.66
N MET A 43 -14.21 18.08 -4.13
CA MET A 43 -15.53 17.87 -4.74
C MET A 43 -16.56 17.73 -3.61
N ASN A 44 -17.56 18.61 -3.59
CA ASN A 44 -18.66 18.58 -2.63
C ASN A 44 -19.45 17.27 -2.70
N LEU A 45 -19.24 16.35 -1.76
CA LEU A 45 -20.05 15.15 -1.59
C LEU A 45 -20.56 15.07 -0.14
N PHE A 46 -21.82 15.41 0.10
CA PHE A 46 -22.43 15.22 1.44
C PHE A 46 -21.73 15.95 2.62
N GLY A 47 -21.02 17.06 2.38
CA GLY A 47 -20.31 17.81 3.43
C GLY A 47 -18.96 17.20 3.85
N PHE A 48 -18.56 16.08 3.25
CA PHE A 48 -17.24 15.46 3.39
C PHE A 48 -16.65 15.29 1.99
N ASN A 49 -15.48 15.86 1.72
CA ASN A 49 -14.95 15.88 0.36
C ASN A 49 -13.70 15.00 0.21
N PRO A 50 -13.77 13.67 0.49
CA PRO A 50 -12.67 12.79 0.17
C PRO A 50 -12.56 12.70 -1.34
N THR A 51 -11.36 12.85 -1.85
CA THR A 51 -11.10 12.71 -3.28
C THR A 51 -11.22 11.23 -3.68
N GLN A 52 -11.56 10.98 -4.95
CA GLN A 52 -11.58 9.62 -5.51
C GLN A 52 -10.22 8.92 -5.30
N ALA A 53 -9.13 9.69 -5.40
CA ALA A 53 -7.78 9.23 -5.17
C ALA A 53 -7.54 8.80 -3.71
N GLU A 54 -8.09 9.50 -2.71
CA GLU A 54 -8.02 9.09 -1.31
C GLU A 54 -8.72 7.73 -1.09
N VAL A 55 -9.92 7.55 -1.65
CA VAL A 55 -10.66 6.27 -1.51
C VAL A 55 -9.86 5.12 -2.12
N ILE A 56 -9.34 5.30 -3.35
CA ILE A 56 -8.50 4.29 -4.02
C ILE A 56 -7.23 4.01 -3.21
N SER A 57 -6.61 5.04 -2.64
CA SER A 57 -5.39 4.90 -1.85
C SER A 57 -5.60 4.07 -0.57
N ILE A 58 -6.74 4.26 0.11
CA ILE A 58 -7.11 3.50 1.31
C ILE A 58 -7.39 2.04 0.96
N LEU A 59 -8.09 1.78 -0.15
CA LEU A 59 -8.35 0.42 -0.63
C LEU A 59 -7.06 -0.33 -0.99
N LEU A 60 -6.13 0.33 -1.68
CA LEU A 60 -4.82 -0.26 -2.03
C LEU A 60 -3.99 -0.55 -0.77
N PHE A 61 -3.99 0.37 0.19
CA PHE A 61 -3.29 0.19 1.47
C PHE A 61 -3.86 -1.01 2.26
N ALA A 62 -5.18 -1.10 2.38
CA ALA A 62 -5.86 -2.21 3.07
C ALA A 62 -5.61 -3.55 2.36
N ALA A 63 -5.71 -3.60 1.03
CA ALA A 63 -5.41 -4.80 0.25
C ALA A 63 -3.95 -5.25 0.42
N GLY A 64 -3.01 -4.31 0.46
CA GLY A 64 -1.60 -4.58 0.73
C GLY A 64 -1.36 -5.19 2.11
N LEU A 65 -2.01 -4.67 3.16
CA LEU A 65 -1.95 -5.20 4.52
C LEU A 65 -2.53 -6.62 4.63
N ILE A 66 -3.70 -6.86 4.03
CA ILE A 66 -4.34 -8.19 4.03
C ILE A 66 -3.42 -9.21 3.35
N LEU A 67 -2.86 -8.85 2.19
CA LEU A 67 -1.97 -9.74 1.45
C LEU A 67 -0.66 -10.02 2.20
N PHE A 68 -0.12 -9.01 2.89
CA PHE A 68 1.06 -9.16 3.74
C PHE A 68 0.79 -10.14 4.90
N TRP A 69 -0.31 -9.93 5.62
CA TRP A 69 -0.69 -10.78 6.76
C TRP A 69 -0.96 -12.23 6.35
N TYR A 70 -1.73 -12.42 5.26
CA TYR A 70 -2.03 -13.75 4.72
C TYR A 70 -0.75 -14.52 4.37
N ARG A 71 0.25 -13.85 3.77
CA ARG A 71 1.50 -14.50 3.33
C ARG A 71 2.51 -14.66 4.45
N SER A 72 2.49 -13.81 5.48
CA SER A 72 3.27 -14.03 6.72
C SER A 72 2.85 -15.32 7.41
N LYS A 73 1.55 -15.59 7.50
CA LYS A 73 1.00 -16.81 8.12
C LYS A 73 1.33 -18.09 7.32
N LYS A 74 1.55 -17.96 6.01
CA LYS A 74 1.85 -19.09 5.11
C LYS A 74 3.34 -19.46 5.14
N ASN A 75 4.22 -18.49 5.37
CA ASN A 75 5.66 -18.76 5.55
C ASN A 75 5.96 -19.46 6.88
N ASP A 76 5.31 -19.08 7.97
CA ASP A 76 5.43 -19.81 9.26
C ASP A 76 5.01 -21.27 9.11
N LYS A 77 3.95 -21.55 8.35
CA LYS A 77 3.49 -22.93 8.11
C LYS A 77 4.41 -23.76 7.21
N GLN A 78 5.21 -23.13 6.34
CA GLN A 78 6.24 -23.81 5.56
C GLN A 78 7.53 -24.05 6.35
N ALA A 79 7.83 -23.22 7.35
CA ALA A 79 9.00 -23.40 8.21
C ALA A 79 8.82 -24.48 9.29
N VAL A 80 7.57 -24.88 9.58
CA VAL A 80 7.21 -25.90 10.60
C VAL A 80 6.94 -27.29 9.97
N ARG A 81 7.02 -27.42 8.63
CA ARG A 81 6.98 -28.71 7.92
C ARG A 81 8.36 -29.07 7.41
#